data_AF-A0A1L9WFW8-F1
#
_entry.id   AF-A0A1L9WFW8-F1
#
_cell.length_a   1.000
_cell.length_b   1.000
_cell.length_c   1.000
_cell.angle_alpha   90.00
_cell.angle_beta   90.00
_cell.angle_gamma   90.00
#
_symmetry.space_group_name_H-M   'P 1'
#
loop_
_entity.id
_entity.type
_entity.pdbx_description
1 polymer ?
#
loop_
_entity_poly.entity_id
_entity_poly.type
_entity_poly.pdbx_seq_one_letter_code
_entity_poly.pdbx_strand_id
1 'polypeptide(L)'
;MRPYALALLAAPALAAHRTARDAIESICTKNNIITTDDFILYNNLWGEDYATSGSECTYLDYVSGNSISWQTSWTWAGGADYVKSYPNAVLNVGAKQLSSITSIPTTWSWSYTGTDLKADVSYDAFFSTTASTTATHEYEVMVWLGVYGGIEPIGNADGPIASPTIGGRVWDLYKGPNDWTVFSFVARENVQDYSGDIMDFFNYLIDNEGVSSSLYLQTLGAGTEPMTGSDAWFTVAPYEISINA
;
A
#
# COMPACT_ATOMS: atom_id res chain seq x y z
N MET A 1 -55.19 -30.47 -22.47
CA MET A 1 -54.30 -29.58 -21.69
C MET A 1 -52.87 -30.08 -21.90
N ARG A 2 -52.03 -29.33 -22.61
CA ARG A 2 -50.61 -29.64 -22.83
C ARG A 2 -49.79 -28.55 -22.13
N PRO A 3 -48.77 -28.90 -21.33
CA PRO A 3 -47.94 -27.89 -20.67
C PRO A 3 -46.91 -27.34 -21.67
N TYR A 4 -46.71 -26.03 -21.66
CA TYR A 4 -45.61 -25.38 -22.35
C TYR A 4 -44.42 -25.33 -21.39
N ALA A 5 -43.31 -25.98 -21.75
CA ALA A 5 -42.05 -25.89 -21.04
C ALA A 5 -41.35 -24.58 -21.44
N LEU A 6 -41.05 -23.73 -20.46
CA LEU A 6 -40.26 -22.51 -20.64
C LEU A 6 -38.78 -22.90 -20.65
N ALA A 7 -38.11 -22.75 -21.79
CA ALA A 7 -36.67 -22.94 -21.89
C ALA A 7 -35.96 -21.64 -21.46
N LEU A 8 -35.26 -21.66 -20.31
CA LEU A 8 -34.31 -20.61 -19.95
C LEU A 8 -33.06 -20.77 -20.82
N LEU A 9 -32.82 -19.80 -21.70
CA LEU A 9 -31.53 -19.61 -22.37
C LEU A 9 -30.58 -18.94 -21.38
N ALA A 10 -29.62 -19.70 -20.85
CA ALA A 10 -28.49 -19.13 -20.13
C ALA A 10 -27.59 -18.40 -21.13
N ALA A 11 -27.49 -17.08 -21.02
CA ALA A 11 -26.49 -16.30 -21.74
C ALA A 11 -25.11 -16.63 -21.15
N PRO A 12 -24.08 -16.92 -21.97
CA PRO A 12 -22.74 -17.08 -21.45
C PRO A 12 -22.25 -15.72 -20.95
N ALA A 13 -21.92 -15.64 -19.66
CA ALA A 13 -21.18 -14.49 -19.13
C ALA A 13 -19.82 -14.45 -19.84
N LEU A 14 -19.58 -13.43 -20.67
CA LEU A 14 -18.23 -13.15 -21.14
C LEU A 14 -17.39 -12.79 -19.91
N ALA A 15 -16.55 -13.72 -19.47
CA ALA A 15 -15.44 -13.39 -18.59
C ALA A 15 -14.55 -12.42 -19.37
N ALA A 16 -14.60 -11.13 -19.01
CA ALA A 16 -13.64 -10.15 -19.49
C ALA A 16 -12.25 -10.60 -19.05
N HIS A 17 -11.51 -11.24 -19.94
CA HIS A 17 -10.07 -11.36 -19.77
C HIS A 17 -9.52 -9.94 -19.80
N ARG A 18 -9.15 -9.40 -18.63
CA ARG A 18 -8.29 -8.21 -18.57
C ARG A 18 -6.98 -8.64 -19.23
N THR A 19 -6.81 -8.32 -20.50
CA THR A 19 -5.49 -8.38 -21.14
C THR A 19 -4.59 -7.48 -20.31
N ALA A 20 -3.53 -8.05 -19.72
CA ALA A 20 -2.43 -7.26 -19.17
C ALA A 20 -2.05 -6.23 -20.24
N ARG A 21 -2.18 -4.94 -19.94
CA ARG A 21 -1.67 -3.90 -20.84
C ARG A 21 -0.15 -4.04 -20.82
N ASP A 22 0.49 -3.90 -21.98
CA ASP A 22 1.95 -3.81 -22.02
C ASP A 22 2.38 -2.62 -21.15
N ALA A 23 3.34 -2.84 -20.27
CA ALA A 23 3.89 -1.80 -19.42
C ALA A 23 4.47 -0.65 -20.28
N ILE A 24 4.24 0.58 -19.84
CA ILE A 24 4.82 1.80 -20.42
C ILE A 24 6.33 1.83 -20.15
N GLU A 25 6.73 1.48 -18.93
CA GLU A 25 8.12 1.46 -18.46
C GLU A 25 8.29 0.42 -17.34
N SER A 26 9.51 -0.09 -17.15
CA SER A 26 9.83 -1.08 -16.12
C SER A 26 11.17 -0.83 -15.45
N ILE A 27 11.26 -1.16 -14.16
CA ILE A 27 12.45 -1.01 -13.30
C ILE A 27 12.68 -2.31 -12.52
N CYS A 28 13.89 -2.86 -12.56
CA CYS A 28 14.21 -4.17 -11.94
C CYS A 28 15.42 -4.13 -11.00
N THR A 29 15.93 -2.94 -10.71
CA THR A 29 17.16 -2.71 -9.96
C THR A 29 16.85 -1.90 -8.70
N LYS A 30 17.65 -2.07 -7.65
CA LYS A 30 17.43 -1.54 -6.30
C LYS A 30 16.94 -0.09 -6.25
N ASN A 31 17.63 0.79 -6.96
CA ASN A 31 17.49 2.24 -6.82
C ASN A 31 16.78 2.92 -8.00
N ASN A 32 16.27 2.14 -8.95
CA ASN A 32 15.57 2.74 -10.09
C ASN A 32 14.17 3.18 -9.69
N ILE A 33 13.76 4.30 -10.28
CA ILE A 33 12.46 4.95 -10.08
C ILE A 33 11.91 5.40 -11.42
N ILE A 34 10.60 5.56 -11.50
CA ILE A 34 9.91 6.21 -12.62
C ILE A 34 9.23 7.47 -12.04
N THR A 35 9.67 8.64 -12.50
CA THR A 35 9.08 9.93 -12.08
C THR A 35 8.06 10.38 -13.11
N THR A 36 6.87 10.72 -12.62
CA THR A 36 5.79 11.36 -13.37
C THR A 36 5.49 12.72 -12.75
N ASP A 37 4.52 13.46 -13.31
CA ASP A 37 4.15 14.77 -12.75
C ASP A 37 3.61 14.63 -11.31
N ASP A 38 2.71 13.68 -11.07
CA ASP A 38 2.00 13.53 -9.79
C ASP A 38 2.54 12.38 -8.91
N PHE A 39 3.25 11.41 -9.48
CA PHE A 39 3.77 10.25 -8.75
C PHE A 39 5.25 10.01 -8.98
N ILE A 40 5.90 9.41 -8.00
CA ILE A 40 7.16 8.68 -8.18
C ILE A 40 6.89 7.21 -7.86
N LEU A 41 7.12 6.33 -8.83
CA LEU A 41 7.00 4.88 -8.69
C LEU A 41 8.38 4.30 -8.40
N TYR A 42 8.52 3.61 -7.27
CA TYR A 42 9.79 3.02 -6.83
C TYR A 42 9.77 1.51 -6.97
N ASN A 43 10.94 0.91 -7.27
CA ASN A 43 11.16 -0.52 -7.05
C ASN A 43 11.59 -0.79 -5.60
N ASN A 44 12.44 0.10 -5.04
CA ASN A 44 12.82 0.16 -3.63
C ASN A 44 13.21 -1.19 -3.01
N LEU A 45 14.25 -1.85 -3.55
CA LEU A 45 14.74 -3.14 -3.04
C LEU A 45 15.68 -2.98 -1.83
N TRP A 46 15.28 -2.16 -0.85
CA TRP A 46 16.14 -1.74 0.26
C TRP A 46 16.67 -2.92 1.09
N GLY A 47 15.87 -3.99 1.22
CA GLY A 47 16.17 -5.18 2.01
C GLY A 47 16.59 -6.41 1.20
N GLU A 48 16.89 -6.27 -0.09
CA GLU A 48 17.24 -7.41 -0.96
C GLU A 48 18.42 -8.24 -0.41
N ASP A 49 19.35 -7.60 0.31
CA ASP A 49 20.53 -8.23 0.88
C ASP A 49 20.20 -9.21 2.03
N TYR A 50 18.98 -9.16 2.59
CA TYR A 50 18.48 -10.17 3.52
C TYR A 50 18.03 -11.46 2.81
N ALA A 51 17.82 -11.42 1.50
CA ALA A 51 17.43 -12.60 0.72
C ALA A 51 18.65 -13.50 0.46
N THR A 52 18.41 -14.80 0.49
CA THR A 52 19.38 -15.79 -0.02
C THR A 52 19.35 -15.91 -1.54
N SER A 53 18.19 -15.61 -2.15
CA SER A 53 18.00 -15.52 -3.59
C SER A 53 16.67 -14.83 -3.89
N GLY A 54 16.57 -14.23 -5.07
CA GLY A 54 15.34 -13.65 -5.56
C GLY A 54 15.58 -12.53 -6.56
N SER A 55 14.48 -11.96 -7.04
CA SER A 55 14.48 -10.81 -7.95
C SER A 55 13.12 -10.15 -7.94
N GLU A 56 13.09 -8.87 -8.29
CA GLU A 56 11.86 -8.10 -8.37
C GLU A 56 11.93 -7.06 -9.48
N CYS A 57 10.81 -6.89 -10.18
CA CYS A 57 10.60 -5.86 -11.20
C CYS A 57 9.27 -5.17 -10.99
N THR A 58 9.26 -3.84 -11.11
CA THR A 58 8.09 -2.99 -11.06
C THR A 58 7.81 -2.39 -12.44
N TYR A 59 6.54 -2.28 -12.80
CA TYR A 59 6.05 -1.93 -14.14
C TYR A 59 5.00 -0.82 -14.02
N LEU A 60 5.17 0.26 -14.77
CA LEU A 60 4.15 1.30 -14.91
C LEU A 60 3.22 0.95 -16.08
N ASP A 61 1.91 0.86 -15.85
CA ASP A 61 0.93 0.51 -16.88
C ASP A 61 0.11 1.70 -17.37
N TYR A 62 -0.13 2.68 -16.49
CA TYR A 62 -0.94 3.85 -16.76
C TYR A 62 -0.64 4.96 -15.75
N VAL A 63 -0.66 6.21 -16.22
CA VAL A 63 -0.68 7.39 -15.34
C VAL A 63 -1.43 8.52 -16.04
N SER A 64 -2.30 9.20 -15.29
CA SER A 64 -2.95 10.44 -15.73
C SER A 64 -3.41 11.25 -14.52
N GLY A 65 -2.80 12.41 -14.31
CA GLY A 65 -3.09 13.22 -13.13
C GLY A 65 -2.81 12.42 -11.84
N ASN A 66 -3.76 12.50 -10.92
CA ASN A 66 -3.74 11.82 -9.63
C ASN A 66 -4.10 10.31 -9.68
N SER A 67 -4.11 9.68 -10.86
CA SER A 67 -4.48 8.28 -11.07
C SER A 67 -3.32 7.48 -11.71
N ILE A 68 -2.95 6.34 -11.12
CA ILE A 68 -1.84 5.49 -11.56
C ILE A 68 -2.23 4.01 -11.52
N SER A 69 -1.79 3.22 -12.51
CA SER A 69 -1.83 1.75 -12.48
C SER A 69 -0.44 1.20 -12.71
N TRP A 70 -0.07 0.22 -11.90
CA TRP A 70 1.25 -0.37 -11.92
C TRP A 70 1.20 -1.79 -11.39
N GLN A 71 2.28 -2.53 -11.62
CA GLN A 71 2.44 -3.91 -11.18
C GLN A 71 3.82 -4.11 -10.60
N THR A 72 3.99 -5.07 -9.70
CA THR A 72 5.31 -5.60 -9.35
C THR A 72 5.25 -7.12 -9.37
N SER A 73 6.33 -7.71 -9.85
CA SER A 73 6.55 -9.14 -9.86
C SER A 73 7.79 -9.49 -9.08
N TRP A 74 7.71 -10.49 -8.23
CA TRP A 74 8.85 -10.86 -7.41
C TRP A 74 8.90 -12.35 -7.06
N THR A 75 10.09 -12.76 -6.66
CA THR A 75 10.35 -14.01 -5.95
C THR A 75 11.43 -13.72 -4.94
N TRP A 76 11.19 -14.06 -3.68
CA TRP A 76 12.13 -13.83 -2.58
C TRP A 76 12.22 -15.07 -1.69
N ALA A 77 13.44 -15.49 -1.37
CA ALA A 77 13.71 -16.61 -0.48
C ALA A 77 14.80 -16.26 0.55
N GLY A 78 14.71 -16.84 1.75
CA GLY A 78 15.61 -16.57 2.86
C GLY A 78 15.29 -15.26 3.60
N GLY A 79 15.86 -15.10 4.80
CA GLY A 79 15.56 -13.95 5.66
C GLY A 79 14.07 -13.79 5.92
N ALA A 80 13.39 -14.84 6.38
CA ALA A 80 11.92 -14.93 6.43
C ALA A 80 11.23 -13.90 7.34
N ASP A 81 12.01 -13.21 8.17
CA ASP A 81 11.54 -12.18 9.11
C ASP A 81 11.92 -10.76 8.65
N TYR A 82 12.53 -10.62 7.47
CA TYR A 82 12.99 -9.34 6.93
C TYR A 82 12.24 -9.01 5.64
N VAL A 83 11.70 -7.81 5.56
CA VAL A 83 11.19 -7.23 4.31
C VAL A 83 12.32 -7.07 3.30
N LYS A 84 12.05 -7.33 2.02
CA LYS A 84 13.04 -7.26 0.93
C LYS A 84 12.94 -5.97 0.12
N SER A 85 11.75 -5.43 0.01
CA SER A 85 11.47 -4.26 -0.81
C SER A 85 10.21 -3.55 -0.34
N TYR A 86 9.98 -2.35 -0.86
CA TYR A 86 8.68 -1.71 -0.78
C TYR A 86 8.38 -0.97 -2.09
N PRO A 87 8.10 -1.70 -3.19
CA PRO A 87 7.66 -1.10 -4.43
C PRO A 87 6.36 -0.32 -4.18
N ASN A 88 6.37 0.97 -4.49
CA ASN A 88 5.27 1.86 -4.12
C ASN A 88 5.12 3.03 -5.10
N ALA A 89 3.90 3.58 -5.16
CA ALA A 89 3.61 4.84 -5.83
C ALA A 89 3.45 5.95 -4.79
N VAL A 90 4.41 6.87 -4.74
CA VAL A 90 4.43 8.01 -3.81
C VAL A 90 3.88 9.26 -4.50
N LEU A 91 2.96 9.97 -3.84
CA LEU A 91 2.44 11.24 -4.36
C LEU A 91 3.52 12.35 -4.30
N ASN A 92 3.77 13.00 -5.42
CA ASN A 92 4.86 13.96 -5.63
C ASN A 92 4.43 15.43 -5.40
N VAL A 93 3.97 15.75 -4.18
CA VAL A 93 3.40 17.08 -3.86
C VAL A 93 4.17 17.87 -2.79
N GLY A 94 5.34 17.35 -2.38
CA GLY A 94 6.18 17.95 -1.34
C GLY A 94 5.60 17.85 0.07
N ALA A 95 6.37 18.31 1.06
CA ALA A 95 5.97 18.25 2.46
C ALA A 95 4.84 19.23 2.80
N LYS A 96 3.85 18.80 3.57
CA LYS A 96 2.70 19.62 4.00
C LYS A 96 2.44 19.46 5.49
N GLN A 97 2.14 20.54 6.18
CA GLN A 97 1.84 20.49 7.61
C GLN A 97 0.50 19.79 7.83
N LEU A 98 0.41 18.83 8.77
CA LEU A 98 -0.81 18.06 9.01
C LEU A 98 -2.01 18.97 9.31
N SER A 99 -1.82 20.03 10.10
CA SER A 99 -2.86 21.02 10.41
C SER A 99 -3.38 21.81 9.20
N SER A 100 -2.67 21.78 8.07
CA SER A 100 -3.09 22.42 6.83
C SER A 100 -3.85 21.47 5.89
N ILE A 101 -3.85 20.17 6.18
CA ILE A 101 -4.51 19.16 5.33
C ILE A 101 -5.94 18.97 5.82
N THR A 102 -6.91 19.16 4.93
CA THR A 102 -8.34 19.00 5.23
C THR A 102 -8.86 17.61 4.91
N SER A 103 -8.32 16.98 3.86
CA SER A 103 -8.68 15.62 3.44
C SER A 103 -7.60 15.02 2.55
N ILE A 104 -7.50 13.70 2.58
CA ILE A 104 -6.66 12.88 1.71
C ILE A 104 -7.51 11.76 1.09
N PRO A 105 -8.44 12.09 0.17
CA PRO A 105 -9.29 11.09 -0.46
C PRO A 105 -8.45 10.13 -1.32
N THR A 106 -8.77 8.84 -1.23
CA THR A 106 -8.11 7.79 -2.00
C THR A 106 -9.08 6.71 -2.48
N THR A 107 -8.78 6.13 -3.64
CA THR A 107 -9.31 4.83 -4.06
C THR A 107 -8.16 3.92 -4.46
N TRP A 108 -8.21 2.64 -4.07
CA TRP A 108 -7.17 1.68 -4.40
C TRP A 108 -7.79 0.30 -4.62
N SER A 109 -7.70 -0.18 -5.86
CA SER A 109 -8.12 -1.52 -6.26
C SER A 109 -6.89 -2.36 -6.61
N TRP A 110 -6.71 -3.52 -6.00
CA TRP A 110 -5.53 -4.33 -6.18
C TRP A 110 -5.82 -5.84 -6.14
N SER A 111 -4.93 -6.62 -6.74
CA SER A 111 -4.95 -8.08 -6.68
C SER A 111 -3.55 -8.63 -6.46
N TYR A 112 -3.45 -9.79 -5.80
CA TYR A 112 -2.19 -10.45 -5.50
C TYR A 112 -2.30 -11.94 -5.81
N THR A 113 -1.41 -12.45 -6.66
CA THR A 113 -1.28 -13.87 -6.96
C THR A 113 0.13 -14.35 -6.68
N GLY A 114 0.30 -15.64 -6.40
CA GLY A 114 1.60 -16.26 -6.20
C GLY A 114 1.51 -17.46 -5.27
N THR A 115 2.67 -18.01 -4.92
CA THR A 115 2.79 -19.17 -4.03
C THR A 115 3.49 -18.79 -2.75
N ASP A 116 2.96 -19.26 -1.60
CA ASP A 116 3.53 -19.07 -0.26
C ASP A 116 3.91 -17.61 0.06
N LEU A 117 3.04 -16.68 -0.35
CA LEU A 117 3.25 -15.25 -0.16
C LEU A 117 3.24 -14.89 1.34
N LYS A 118 4.32 -14.30 1.82
CA LYS A 118 4.41 -13.54 3.07
C LYS A 118 4.73 -12.09 2.72
N ALA A 119 3.70 -11.26 2.70
CA ALA A 119 3.76 -9.87 2.27
C ALA A 119 2.58 -9.07 2.83
N ASP A 120 2.73 -7.76 2.97
CA ASP A 120 1.60 -6.85 3.20
C ASP A 120 1.13 -6.17 1.91
N VAL A 121 0.04 -5.42 2.01
CA VAL A 121 -0.33 -4.36 1.05
C VAL A 121 -0.72 -3.14 1.88
N SER A 122 -0.01 -2.04 1.74
CA SER A 122 -0.07 -0.95 2.72
C SER A 122 0.03 0.44 2.08
N TYR A 123 -0.66 1.40 2.69
CA TYR A 123 -0.24 2.80 2.63
C TYR A 123 0.88 3.00 3.63
N ASP A 124 1.81 3.89 3.31
CA ASP A 124 2.92 4.25 4.19
C ASP A 124 3.20 5.75 4.12
N ALA A 125 3.26 6.38 5.29
CA ALA A 125 3.37 7.82 5.46
C ALA A 125 4.41 8.17 6.52
N PHE A 126 5.29 9.11 6.21
CA PHE A 126 6.29 9.59 7.16
C PHE A 126 6.01 11.01 7.60
N PHE A 127 6.17 11.27 8.91
CA PHE A 127 6.03 12.59 9.50
C PHE A 127 7.36 13.11 10.02
N SER A 128 7.60 14.41 9.90
CA SER A 128 8.76 15.09 10.50
C SER A 128 8.39 16.42 11.13
N THR A 129 9.23 16.89 12.04
CA THR A 129 9.19 18.24 12.59
C THR A 129 9.63 19.30 11.58
N THR A 130 10.25 18.89 10.47
CA THR A 130 10.79 19.78 9.45
C THR A 130 9.96 19.71 8.17
N ALA A 131 9.74 20.85 7.52
CA ALA A 131 9.14 20.96 6.18
C ALA A 131 10.10 20.41 5.10
N SER A 132 10.27 19.08 5.04
CA SER A 132 11.18 18.41 4.13
C SER A 132 10.69 17.00 3.82
N THR A 133 10.86 16.55 2.58
CA THR A 133 10.54 15.17 2.18
C THR A 133 11.65 14.17 2.49
N THR A 134 12.81 14.63 2.98
CA THR A 134 14.01 13.79 3.19
C THR A 134 14.67 13.96 4.56
N ALA A 135 14.13 14.83 5.42
CA ALA A 135 14.60 14.96 6.79
C ALA A 135 14.26 13.70 7.61
N THR A 136 14.95 13.50 8.72
CA THR A 136 14.68 12.42 9.68
C THR A 136 13.20 12.40 10.08
N HIS A 137 12.67 11.18 10.09
CA HIS A 137 11.28 10.88 10.46
C HIS A 137 11.12 10.90 11.99
N GLU A 138 9.99 11.41 12.46
CA GLU A 138 9.53 11.30 13.84
C GLU A 138 8.55 10.13 14.00
N TYR A 139 7.67 9.98 13.00
CA TYR A 139 6.68 8.91 12.93
C TYR A 139 6.61 8.31 11.53
N GLU A 140 6.26 7.03 11.50
CA GLU A 140 5.78 6.30 10.32
C GLU A 140 4.35 5.83 10.63
N VAL A 141 3.45 6.00 9.68
CA VAL A 141 2.04 5.63 9.81
C VAL A 141 1.65 4.78 8.62
N MET A 142 1.45 3.50 8.88
CA MET A 142 1.03 2.53 7.88
C MET A 142 -0.45 2.19 8.01
N VAL A 143 -1.12 1.97 6.88
CA VAL A 143 -2.49 1.45 6.82
C VAL A 143 -2.49 0.20 5.94
N TRP A 144 -2.51 -0.97 6.57
CA TRP A 144 -2.40 -2.27 5.90
C TRP A 144 -3.77 -2.75 5.43
N LEU A 145 -3.96 -2.76 4.12
CA LEU A 145 -5.13 -3.32 3.44
C LEU A 145 -5.04 -4.83 3.23
N GLY A 146 -3.82 -5.39 3.19
CA GLY A 146 -3.61 -6.80 2.91
C GLY A 146 -2.58 -7.43 3.84
N VAL A 147 -2.86 -8.64 4.29
CA VAL A 147 -1.95 -9.48 5.08
C VAL A 147 -1.89 -10.87 4.45
N TYR A 148 -0.69 -11.28 4.05
CA TYR A 148 -0.43 -12.61 3.47
C TYR A 148 0.63 -13.35 4.29
N GLY A 149 0.47 -14.68 4.41
CA GLY A 149 1.48 -15.55 5.01
C GLY A 149 1.81 -15.27 6.48
N GLY A 150 0.91 -14.60 7.20
CA GLY A 150 1.13 -14.22 8.60
C GLY A 150 2.26 -13.20 8.77
N ILE A 151 2.45 -12.28 7.82
CA ILE A 151 3.26 -11.08 8.06
C ILE A 151 2.66 -10.29 9.24
N GLU A 152 3.53 -9.69 10.05
CA GLU A 152 3.14 -9.00 11.28
C GLU A 152 3.69 -7.57 11.27
N PRO A 153 2.93 -6.57 11.75
CA PRO A 153 3.41 -5.20 11.86
C PRO A 153 4.43 -5.05 12.98
N ILE A 154 5.22 -3.96 12.92
CA ILE A 154 6.06 -3.55 14.04
C ILE A 154 5.20 -3.32 15.29
N GLY A 155 5.62 -3.89 16.42
CA GLY A 155 4.88 -3.83 17.69
C GLY A 155 3.88 -4.98 17.92
N ASN A 156 3.78 -5.95 17.01
CA ASN A 156 2.84 -7.08 17.14
C ASN A 156 3.00 -7.91 18.43
N ALA A 157 4.21 -7.97 19.02
CA ALA A 157 4.49 -8.80 20.19
C ALA A 157 3.57 -8.53 21.41
N ASP A 158 3.10 -7.29 21.56
CA ASP A 158 2.20 -6.88 22.66
C ASP A 158 0.71 -6.90 22.26
N GLY A 159 0.42 -7.27 21.01
CA GLY A 159 -0.91 -7.16 20.41
C GLY A 159 -1.29 -5.72 20.05
N PRO A 160 -2.50 -5.52 19.50
CA PRO A 160 -2.97 -4.18 19.15
C PRO A 160 -3.20 -3.33 20.40
N ILE A 161 -2.74 -2.08 20.36
CA ILE A 161 -2.95 -1.09 21.42
C ILE A 161 -4.40 -0.54 21.42
N ALA A 162 -5.08 -0.61 20.27
CA ALA A 162 -6.48 -0.24 20.11
C ALA A 162 -7.10 -0.93 18.89
N SER A 163 -8.43 -0.91 18.78
CA SER A 163 -9.15 -1.39 17.59
C SER A 163 -10.18 -0.37 17.07
N PRO A 164 -9.76 0.80 16.54
CA PRO A 164 -10.68 1.86 16.14
C PRO A 164 -11.54 1.50 14.92
N THR A 165 -12.70 2.14 14.81
CA THR A 165 -13.52 2.12 13.59
C THR A 165 -13.29 3.39 12.79
N ILE A 166 -12.66 3.27 11.62
CA ILE A 166 -12.32 4.37 10.71
C ILE A 166 -12.88 4.02 9.32
N GLY A 167 -13.59 4.95 8.68
CA GLY A 167 -14.24 4.69 7.38
C GLY A 167 -15.25 3.53 7.41
N GLY A 168 -15.87 3.25 8.56
CA GLY A 168 -16.81 2.13 8.73
C GLY A 168 -16.16 0.75 8.86
N ARG A 169 -14.82 0.67 8.98
CA ARG A 169 -14.07 -0.57 9.15
C ARG A 169 -13.32 -0.58 10.47
N VAL A 170 -13.25 -1.73 11.12
CA VAL A 170 -12.42 -1.94 12.31
C VAL A 170 -10.99 -2.25 11.87
N TRP A 171 -10.05 -1.52 12.46
CA TRP A 171 -8.61 -1.69 12.25
C TRP A 171 -7.98 -2.08 13.58
N ASP A 172 -7.03 -3.00 13.57
CA ASP A 172 -6.20 -3.28 14.74
C ASP A 172 -4.97 -2.38 14.67
N LEU A 173 -4.84 -1.45 15.63
CA LEU A 173 -3.75 -0.48 15.68
C LEU A 173 -2.59 -1.04 16.51
N TYR A 174 -1.42 -1.11 15.90
CA TYR A 174 -0.17 -1.50 16.53
C TYR A 174 0.76 -0.30 16.66
N LYS A 175 1.65 -0.37 17.64
CA LYS A 175 2.67 0.65 17.89
C LYS A 175 3.98 -0.03 18.28
N GLY A 176 5.07 0.34 17.64
CA GLY A 176 6.38 -0.14 18.04
C GLY A 176 7.53 0.75 17.59
N PRO A 177 8.73 0.51 18.13
CA PRO A 177 9.91 1.28 17.79
C PRO A 177 10.59 0.79 16.51
N ASN A 178 11.09 1.74 15.73
CA ASN A 178 12.15 1.63 14.74
C ASN A 178 13.19 2.74 15.06
N ASP A 179 13.94 3.25 14.09
CA ASP A 179 14.69 4.52 14.25
C ASP A 179 13.76 5.71 14.59
N TRP A 180 12.45 5.55 14.39
CA TRP A 180 11.33 6.43 14.76
C TRP A 180 10.16 5.62 15.35
N THR A 181 9.03 6.24 15.69
CA THR A 181 7.84 5.49 16.16
C THR A 181 6.98 5.07 14.98
N VAL A 182 6.63 3.78 14.90
CA VAL A 182 5.75 3.24 13.85
C VAL A 182 4.36 2.98 14.43
N PHE A 183 3.34 3.46 13.72
CA PHE A 183 1.94 3.10 13.93
C PHE A 183 1.43 2.32 12.72
N SER A 184 0.83 1.16 12.93
CA SER A 184 0.27 0.35 11.83
C SER A 184 -1.20 0.04 12.11
N PHE A 185 -2.09 0.54 11.26
CA PHE A 185 -3.51 0.17 11.26
C PHE A 185 -3.70 -1.03 10.35
N VAL A 186 -4.02 -2.19 10.91
CA VAL A 186 -4.14 -3.44 10.14
C VAL A 186 -5.60 -3.84 9.98
N ALA A 187 -6.04 -4.04 8.75
CA ALA A 187 -7.36 -4.58 8.46
C ALA A 187 -7.43 -6.05 8.89
N ARG A 188 -8.55 -6.45 9.50
CA ARG A 188 -8.79 -7.85 9.92
C ARG A 188 -9.01 -8.82 8.77
N GLU A 189 -9.36 -8.29 7.61
CA GLU A 189 -9.57 -9.03 6.36
C GLU A 189 -9.01 -8.20 5.21
N ASN A 190 -8.50 -8.87 4.18
CA ASN A 190 -7.93 -8.19 3.02
C ASN A 190 -8.97 -7.30 2.32
N VAL A 191 -8.62 -6.04 2.11
CA VAL A 191 -9.44 -5.01 1.47
C VAL A 191 -8.89 -4.73 0.08
N GLN A 192 -9.28 -5.55 -0.88
CA GLN A 192 -8.81 -5.46 -2.28
C GLN A 192 -9.35 -4.25 -3.03
N ASP A 193 -10.50 -3.72 -2.63
CA ASP A 193 -11.10 -2.50 -3.17
C ASP A 193 -11.37 -1.53 -2.02
N TYR A 194 -10.47 -0.58 -1.82
CA TYR A 194 -10.55 0.43 -0.77
C TYR A 194 -10.94 1.80 -1.33
N SER A 195 -11.80 2.51 -0.59
CA SER A 195 -12.08 3.93 -0.81
C SER A 195 -12.32 4.59 0.54
N GLY A 196 -11.68 5.72 0.77
CA GLY A 196 -11.74 6.43 2.06
C GLY A 196 -10.89 7.69 2.08
N ASP A 197 -10.65 8.19 3.29
CA ASP A 197 -9.79 9.35 3.53
C ASP A 197 -8.63 8.94 4.47
N ILE A 198 -7.39 9.08 4.01
CA ILE A 198 -6.21 8.75 4.82
C ILE A 198 -6.06 9.72 6.01
N MET A 199 -6.56 10.94 5.89
CA MET A 199 -6.51 11.94 6.97
C MET A 199 -7.28 11.46 8.21
N ASP A 200 -8.29 10.59 8.08
CA ASP A 200 -9.03 10.05 9.23
C ASP A 200 -8.12 9.22 10.16
N PHE A 201 -7.14 8.52 9.61
CA PHE A 201 -6.15 7.78 10.41
C PHE A 201 -5.20 8.73 11.13
N PHE A 202 -4.78 9.80 10.46
CA PHE A 202 -3.90 10.80 11.06
C PHE A 202 -4.60 11.57 12.18
N ASN A 203 -5.86 11.94 11.97
CA ASN A 203 -6.72 12.54 12.99
C ASN A 203 -6.87 11.62 14.20
N TYR A 204 -7.08 10.32 13.99
CA TYR A 204 -7.13 9.36 15.10
C TYR A 204 -5.85 9.41 15.95
N LEU A 205 -4.67 9.40 15.32
CA LEU A 205 -3.39 9.48 16.03
C LEU A 205 -3.17 10.82 16.73
N ILE A 206 -3.62 11.92 16.13
CA ILE A 206 -3.56 13.26 16.74
C ILE A 206 -4.41 13.31 18.01
N ASP A 207 -5.63 12.78 17.94
CA ASP A 207 -6.59 12.86 19.04
C ASP A 207 -6.31 11.86 20.17
N ASN A 208 -5.71 10.70 19.85
CA ASN A 208 -5.62 9.57 20.79
C ASN A 208 -4.19 9.15 21.14
N GLU A 209 -3.20 9.37 20.26
CA GLU A 209 -1.84 8.82 20.40
C GLU A 209 -0.76 9.89 20.58
N GLY A 210 -1.15 11.17 20.66
CA GLY A 210 -0.26 12.28 20.96
C GLY A 210 0.58 12.77 19.77
N VAL A 211 0.23 12.37 18.54
CA VAL A 211 0.85 12.92 17.33
C VAL A 211 0.48 14.40 17.19
N SER A 212 1.47 15.29 17.03
CA SER A 212 1.18 16.72 16.88
C SER A 212 0.72 17.05 15.46
N SER A 213 -0.40 17.77 15.33
CA SER A 213 -0.85 18.31 14.04
C SER A 213 0.12 19.36 13.45
N SER A 214 1.11 19.83 14.23
CA SER A 214 2.15 20.72 13.74
C SER A 214 3.24 20.03 12.92
N LEU A 215 3.28 18.70 12.91
CA LEU A 215 4.22 17.93 12.09
C LEU A 215 3.90 18.07 10.61
N TYR A 216 4.88 17.73 9.78
CA TYR A 216 4.77 17.72 8.33
C TYR A 216 4.65 16.29 7.84
N LEU A 217 3.61 16.01 7.05
CA LEU A 217 3.59 14.85 6.15
C LEU A 217 4.68 15.03 5.10
N GLN A 218 5.67 14.14 5.10
CA GLN A 218 6.84 14.19 4.24
C GLN A 218 6.61 13.44 2.93
N THR A 219 6.12 12.21 3.05
CA THR A 219 5.84 11.30 1.95
C THR A 219 4.57 10.52 2.30
N LEU A 220 3.83 10.15 1.25
CA LEU A 220 2.69 9.24 1.34
C LEU A 220 2.68 8.38 0.08
N GLY A 221 2.87 7.08 0.27
CA GLY A 221 2.88 6.10 -0.80
C GLY A 221 1.94 4.93 -0.52
N ALA A 222 1.70 4.15 -1.57
CA ALA A 222 0.92 2.91 -1.50
C ALA A 222 1.67 1.80 -2.25
N GLY A 223 1.87 0.66 -1.60
CA GLY A 223 2.73 -0.42 -2.09
C GLY A 223 2.52 -1.77 -1.40
N THR A 224 3.54 -2.61 -1.44
CA THR A 224 3.57 -3.95 -0.80
C THR A 224 4.95 -4.22 -0.23
N GLU A 225 5.04 -4.75 0.99
CA GLU A 225 6.30 -5.20 1.61
C GLU A 225 6.43 -6.73 1.54
N PRO A 226 7.14 -7.30 0.54
CA PRO A 226 7.35 -8.75 0.49
C PRO A 226 8.50 -9.21 1.40
N MET A 227 8.28 -10.33 2.08
CA MET A 227 9.33 -11.07 2.82
C MET A 227 9.78 -12.31 2.06
N THR A 228 8.85 -13.21 1.73
CA THR A 228 9.12 -14.48 1.03
C THR A 228 7.94 -14.91 0.17
N GLY A 229 8.21 -15.69 -0.87
CA GLY A 229 7.20 -16.19 -1.81
C GLY A 229 7.77 -16.32 -3.22
N SER A 230 7.02 -16.97 -4.12
CA SER A 230 7.44 -17.17 -5.51
C SER A 230 6.31 -16.93 -6.50
N ASP A 231 6.69 -16.62 -7.74
CA ASP A 231 5.78 -16.31 -8.84
C ASP A 231 4.74 -15.25 -8.45
N ALA A 232 5.18 -14.30 -7.61
CA ALA A 232 4.30 -13.29 -7.05
C ALA A 232 4.02 -12.22 -8.09
N TRP A 233 2.75 -11.83 -8.17
CA TRP A 233 2.28 -10.73 -9.02
C TRP A 233 1.31 -9.88 -8.22
N PHE A 234 1.73 -8.64 -7.92
CA PHE A 234 0.88 -7.62 -7.33
C PHE A 234 0.47 -6.64 -8.42
N THR A 235 -0.84 -6.44 -8.58
CA THR A 235 -1.41 -5.59 -9.63
C THR A 235 -2.27 -4.51 -9.00
N VAL A 236 -1.99 -3.26 -9.35
CA VAL A 236 -2.74 -2.07 -8.93
C VAL A 236 -3.56 -1.56 -10.12
N ALA A 237 -4.88 -1.76 -10.05
CA ALA A 237 -5.85 -1.09 -10.92
C ALA A 237 -6.13 0.31 -10.35
N PRO A 238 -6.54 1.30 -11.18
CA PRO A 238 -6.22 2.70 -10.95
C PRO A 238 -6.28 3.12 -9.47
N TYR A 239 -5.09 3.35 -8.90
CA TYR A 239 -4.89 3.93 -7.59
C TYR A 239 -4.99 5.44 -7.75
N GLU A 240 -5.90 6.05 -6.99
CA GLU A 240 -6.11 7.48 -6.97
C GLU A 240 -5.88 8.01 -5.56
N ILE A 241 -5.18 9.13 -5.46
CA ILE A 241 -4.99 9.84 -4.18
C ILE A 241 -4.79 11.33 -4.41
N SER A 242 -5.26 12.16 -3.49
CA SER A 242 -5.00 13.60 -3.53
C SER A 242 -4.86 14.15 -2.12
N ILE A 243 -4.12 15.25 -1.96
CA ILE A 243 -4.01 15.97 -0.69
C ILE A 243 -4.67 17.34 -0.85
N ASN A 244 -5.80 17.53 -0.16
CA ASN A 244 -6.52 18.79 -0.15
C ASN A 244 -6.08 19.61 1.07
N ALA A 245 -5.72 20.87 0.85
CA ALA A 245 -5.26 21.80 1.88
C ALA A 245 -6.08 23.10 1.82
#